data_AF-A0A7I4Z1M7-F1
#
_entry.id   AF-A0A7I4Z1M7-F1
#
_cell.length_a   1.000
_cell.length_b   1.000
_cell.length_c   1.000
_cell.angle_alpha   90.00
_cell.angle_beta   90.00
_cell.angle_gamma   90.00
#
_symmetry.space_group_name_H-M   'P 1'
#
loop_
_entity.id
_entity.type
_entity.pdbx_description
1 polymer ?
#
loop_
_entity_poly.entity_id
_entity_poly.type
_entity_poly.pdbx_seq_one_letter_code
_entity_poly.pdbx_strand_id
1 'polypeptide(L)'
;MLVQEYADVFGVSDRELTQTDLVQHDIDTGNTKSIKQKVRPVLRGVQPKFEAILSDLEARDVIAKSNSNWASPVVLVQKKYKTLRLCIDYRVLNILNNRVRQKFWQR
;
A
#
# COMPACT_ATOMS: atom_id res chain seq x y z
N MET A 1 -17.29 0.42 -30.90
CA MET A 1 -15.82 0.61 -30.86
C MET A 1 -15.30 -0.22 -29.69
N LEU A 2 -14.22 -0.97 -29.86
CA LEU A 2 -13.69 -1.96 -28.89
C LEU A 2 -13.63 -1.45 -27.43
N VAL A 3 -13.26 -0.18 -27.23
CA VAL A 3 -13.16 0.45 -25.91
C VAL A 3 -14.51 0.53 -25.17
N GLN A 4 -15.61 0.72 -25.88
CA GLN A 4 -16.95 0.74 -25.27
C GLN A 4 -17.46 -0.66 -24.95
N GLU A 5 -17.03 -1.66 -25.72
CA GLU A 5 -17.44 -3.06 -25.58
C GLU A 5 -16.78 -3.72 -24.36
N TYR A 6 -15.52 -3.38 -24.09
CA TYR A 6 -14.72 -3.92 -22.97
C TYR A 6 -14.41 -2.85 -21.91
N ALA A 7 -15.34 -1.92 -21.68
CA ALA A 7 -15.12 -0.79 -20.78
C ALA A 7 -14.79 -1.23 -19.34
N ASP A 8 -15.30 -2.38 -18.92
CA ASP A 8 -15.07 -3.01 -17.62
C ASP A 8 -13.65 -3.56 -17.42
N VAL A 9 -12.92 -3.82 -18.51
CA VAL A 9 -11.52 -4.29 -18.47
C VAL A 9 -10.56 -3.14 -18.17
N PHE A 10 -10.94 -1.90 -18.47
CA PHE A 10 -10.08 -0.74 -18.33
C PHE A 10 -10.30 -0.05 -16.98
N GLY A 11 -9.27 0.01 -16.13
CA GLY A 11 -9.26 0.89 -14.97
C GLY A 11 -8.92 2.32 -15.38
N VAL A 12 -9.94 3.14 -15.64
CA VAL A 12 -9.76 4.55 -16.06
C VAL A 12 -9.35 5.42 -14.88
N SER A 13 -9.79 5.06 -13.68
CA SER A 13 -9.41 5.70 -12.43
C SER A 13 -9.00 4.70 -11.35
N ASP A 14 -8.15 5.14 -10.41
CA ASP A 14 -7.74 4.34 -9.24
C ASP A 14 -8.92 3.90 -8.35
N ARG A 15 -10.12 4.49 -8.55
CA ARG A 15 -11.34 4.15 -7.82
C ARG A 15 -12.09 2.96 -8.39
N GLU A 16 -11.86 2.65 -9.67
CA GLU A 16 -12.45 1.48 -10.34
C GLU A 16 -11.68 0.19 -10.02
N LEU A 17 -10.48 0.31 -9.41
CA LEU A 17 -9.70 -0.83 -8.97
C LEU A 17 -10.41 -1.50 -7.78
N THR A 18 -10.87 -2.74 -8.00
CA THR A 18 -11.55 -3.58 -7.01
C THR A 18 -10.66 -4.75 -6.57
N GLN A 19 -11.09 -5.43 -5.52
CA GLN A 19 -10.46 -6.67 -5.05
C GLN A 19 -10.97 -7.87 -5.85
N THR A 20 -10.24 -8.98 -5.78
CA THR A 20 -10.65 -10.27 -6.34
C THR A 20 -10.67 -11.32 -5.23
N ASP A 21 -11.66 -12.21 -5.29
CA ASP A 21 -11.82 -13.37 -4.43
C ASP A 21 -11.13 -14.63 -4.98
N LEU A 22 -10.55 -14.56 -6.18
CA LEU A 22 -9.94 -15.71 -6.86
C LEU A 22 -8.70 -16.25 -6.15
N VAL A 23 -7.87 -15.36 -5.57
CA VAL A 23 -6.60 -15.73 -4.94
C VAL A 23 -6.35 -14.81 -3.74
N GLN A 24 -6.08 -15.42 -2.59
CA GLN A 24 -5.52 -14.74 -1.42
C GLN A 24 -4.00 -14.93 -1.38
N HIS A 25 -3.26 -13.84 -1.12
CA HIS A 25 -1.80 -13.89 -1.06
C HIS A 25 -1.30 -14.01 0.38
N ASP A 26 -0.71 -15.15 0.72
CA ASP A 26 -0.06 -15.37 2.00
C ASP A 26 1.43 -15.02 1.94
N ILE A 27 1.87 -14.16 2.86
CA ILE A 27 3.27 -13.78 3.00
C ILE A 27 3.91 -14.66 4.06
N ASP A 28 4.65 -15.68 3.62
CA ASP A 28 5.46 -16.50 4.52
C ASP A 28 6.61 -15.66 5.12
N THR A 29 6.60 -15.52 6.44
CA THR A 29 7.62 -14.79 7.22
C THR A 29 8.62 -15.72 7.92
N GLY A 30 8.49 -17.04 7.72
CA GLY A 30 9.34 -18.05 8.35
C GLY A 30 9.44 -17.88 9.87
N ASN A 31 10.66 -17.97 10.39
CA ASN A 31 10.96 -17.84 11.82
C ASN A 31 11.30 -16.41 12.25
N THR A 32 10.98 -15.40 11.43
CA THR A 32 11.33 -14.01 11.76
C THR A 32 10.44 -13.48 12.88
N LYS A 33 11.06 -12.84 13.88
CA LYS A 33 10.31 -12.15 14.95
C LYS A 33 9.58 -10.94 14.37
N SER A 34 8.39 -10.64 14.91
CA SER A 34 7.61 -9.47 14.51
C SER A 34 8.38 -8.17 14.69
N ILE A 35 8.38 -7.34 13.65
CA ILE A 35 9.09 -6.06 13.64
C ILE A 35 8.09 -4.92 13.82
N LYS A 36 8.23 -4.15 14.89
CA LYS A 36 7.41 -2.95 15.15
C LYS A 36 8.27 -1.69 15.07
N GLN A 37 8.27 -1.06 13.91
CA GLN A 37 9.04 0.16 13.69
C GLN A 37 8.29 1.39 14.22
N LYS A 38 9.06 2.41 14.65
CA LYS A 38 8.51 3.68 15.11
C LYS A 38 7.85 4.43 13.94
N VAL A 39 6.66 5.00 14.20
CA VAL A 39 5.95 5.87 13.25
C VAL A 39 6.77 7.13 12.97
N ARG A 40 6.82 7.55 11.70
CA ARG A 40 7.47 8.81 11.30
C ARG A 40 6.52 9.98 11.54
N PRO A 41 6.98 11.09 12.16
CA PRO A 41 6.14 12.27 12.34
C PRO A 41 5.67 12.85 11.02
N VAL A 42 4.39 13.19 10.94
CA VAL A 42 3.79 13.86 9.79
C VAL A 42 3.81 15.37 10.03
N LEU A 43 4.34 16.14 9.08
CA LEU A 43 4.39 17.59 9.17
C LEU A 43 2.97 18.17 9.27
N ARG A 44 2.75 19.15 10.15
CA ARG A 44 1.41 19.73 10.40
C ARG A 44 0.72 20.22 9.12
N GLY A 45 1.46 20.85 8.21
CA GLY A 45 0.90 21.36 6.95
C GLY A 45 0.39 20.29 5.97
N VAL A 46 0.80 19.02 6.16
CA VAL A 46 0.35 17.91 5.31
C VAL A 46 -0.57 16.93 6.04
N GLN A 47 -0.78 17.08 7.35
CA GLN A 47 -1.67 16.21 8.14
C GLN A 47 -3.09 16.12 7.56
N PRO A 48 -3.76 17.23 7.19
CA PRO A 48 -5.12 17.13 6.64
C PRO A 48 -5.18 16.31 5.35
N LYS A 49 -4.17 16.44 4.48
CA LYS A 49 -4.08 15.65 3.25
C LYS A 49 -3.78 14.18 3.54
N PHE A 50 -2.95 13.92 4.54
CA PHE A 50 -2.63 12.56 4.96
C PHE A 50 -3.86 11.83 5.51
N GLU A 51 -4.65 12.49 6.38
CA GLU A 51 -5.90 11.96 6.91
C GLU A 51 -6.94 11.72 5.81
N ALA A 52 -7.06 12.65 4.85
CA ALA A 52 -7.96 12.46 3.70
C ALA A 52 -7.59 11.23 2.85
N ILE A 53 -6.29 10.99 2.64
CA ILE A 53 -5.81 9.79 1.91
C ILE A 53 -6.15 8.52 2.71
N LEU A 54 -5.93 8.51 4.02
CA LEU A 54 -6.27 7.35 4.86
C LEU A 54 -7.77 7.06 4.85
N SER A 55 -8.60 8.09 4.96
CA SER A 55 -10.06 7.93 4.94
C SER A 55 -10.56 7.43 3.58
N ASP A 56 -9.99 7.91 2.46
CA ASP A 56 -10.34 7.42 1.13
C ASP A 56 -9.90 5.96 0.90
N LEU A 57 -8.75 5.54 1.45
CA LEU A 57 -8.29 4.15 1.39
C LEU A 57 -9.15 3.21 2.28
N GLU A 58 -9.54 3.66 3.47
CA GLU A 58 -10.43 2.91 4.36
C GLU A 58 -11.84 2.79 3.75
N ALA A 59 -12.37 3.87 3.14
CA ALA A 59 -13.67 3.85 2.46
C ALA A 59 -13.70 2.93 1.22
N ARG A 60 -12.55 2.73 0.57
CA ARG A 60 -12.38 1.79 -0.56
C ARG A 60 -12.01 0.37 -0.13
N ASP A 61 -11.99 0.09 1.17
CA ASP A 61 -11.61 -1.19 1.75
C ASP A 61 -10.20 -1.67 1.36
N VAL A 62 -9.31 -0.74 0.97
CA VAL A 62 -7.91 -1.06 0.63
C VAL A 62 -7.08 -1.27 1.89
N ILE A 63 -7.46 -0.61 2.99
CA ILE A 63 -6.83 -0.74 4.31
C ILE A 63 -7.89 -0.94 5.38
N ALA A 64 -7.52 -1.63 6.46
CA ALA A 64 -8.36 -1.81 7.63
C ALA A 64 -7.56 -1.54 8.93
N LYS A 65 -8.28 -1.17 9.99
CA LYS A 65 -7.71 -1.02 11.33
C LYS A 65 -7.28 -2.39 11.86
N SER A 66 -6.08 -2.47 12.43
CA SER A 66 -5.55 -3.72 13.00
C SER A 66 -4.72 -3.46 14.25
N ASN A 67 -4.70 -4.45 15.15
CA ASN A 67 -3.84 -4.49 16.33
C ASN A 67 -2.67 -5.45 16.08
N SER A 68 -1.73 -5.03 15.22
CA SER A 68 -0.62 -5.89 14.79
C SER A 68 0.65 -5.72 15.64
N ASN A 69 1.36 -6.83 15.85
CA ASN A 69 2.73 -6.83 16.37
C ASN A 69 3.75 -6.41 15.28
N TRP A 70 3.31 -6.30 14.03
CA TRP A 70 4.08 -5.78 12.90
C TRP A 70 3.70 -4.33 12.62
N ALA A 71 4.71 -3.48 12.42
CA ALA A 71 4.50 -2.11 11.94
C ALA A 71 5.68 -1.66 11.09
N SER A 72 5.36 -1.11 9.91
CA SER A 72 6.32 -0.42 9.05
C SER A 72 5.92 1.05 8.93
N PRO A 73 6.87 1.99 8.92
CA PRO A 73 6.53 3.40 8.95
C PRO A 73 5.98 3.86 7.60
N VAL A 74 4.98 4.74 7.67
CA VAL A 74 4.47 5.45 6.51
C VAL A 74 5.46 6.55 6.09
N VAL A 75 5.61 6.74 4.78
CA VAL A 75 6.42 7.76 4.14
C VAL A 75 5.52 8.51 3.15
N LEU A 76 5.54 9.83 3.23
CA LEU A 76 4.85 10.70 2.27
C LEU A 76 5.82 11.14 1.19
N VAL A 77 5.45 10.91 -0.07
CA VAL A 77 6.25 11.30 -1.23
C VAL A 77 5.47 12.30 -2.07
N GLN A 78 6.12 13.41 -2.43
CA GLN A 78 5.53 14.40 -3.33
C GLN A 78 5.71 13.95 -4.77
N LYS A 79 4.60 13.86 -5.50
CA LYS A 79 4.58 13.56 -6.93
C LYS A 79 4.85 14.85 -7.74
N LYS A 80 5.25 14.70 -9.01
CA LYS A 80 5.54 15.81 -9.94
C LYS A 80 4.43 16.88 -9.97
N TYR A 81 3.16 16.48 -9.89
CA TYR A 81 2.00 17.37 -9.90
C TYR A 81 1.57 17.86 -8.50
N LYS A 82 2.50 17.91 -7.53
CA LYS A 82 2.28 18.34 -6.13
C LYS A 82 1.22 17.53 -5.34
N THR A 83 0.77 16.40 -5.87
CA THR A 83 -0.04 15.43 -5.11
C THR A 83 0.86 14.63 -4.17
N LEU A 84 0.31 14.17 -3.05
CA LEU A 84 1.02 13.31 -2.10
C LEU A 84 0.67 11.86 -2.39
N ARG A 85 1.68 10.99 -2.28
CA ARG A 85 1.51 9.54 -2.27
C ARG A 85 1.89 9.00 -0.91
N LEU A 86 1.03 8.15 -0.38
CA LEU A 86 1.30 7.36 0.81
C LEU A 86 2.08 6.12 0.40
N CYS A 87 3.26 5.94 0.99
CA CYS A 87 4.12 4.78 0.77
C CYS A 87 4.47 4.14 2.11
N ILE A 88 4.72 2.83 2.12
CA ILE A 88 5.16 2.11 3.32
C ILE A 88 6.61 1.69 3.16
N ASP A 89 7.43 1.95 4.17
CA ASP A 89 8.85 1.59 4.16
C ASP A 89 9.07 0.15 4.62
N TYR A 90 8.93 -0.80 3.69
CA TYR A 90 9.12 -2.24 3.94
C TYR A 90 10.58 -2.70 3.89
N ARG A 91 11.57 -1.80 3.82
CA ARG A 91 12.98 -2.21 3.63
C ARG A 91 13.47 -3.18 4.70
N VAL A 92 13.14 -2.92 5.97
CA VAL A 92 13.53 -3.79 7.09
C VAL A 92 12.83 -5.15 6.99
N LEU A 93 11.54 -5.17 6.65
CA LEU A 93 10.78 -6.40 6.44
C LEU A 93 11.39 -7.25 5.31
N ASN A 94 11.74 -6.61 4.18
CA ASN A 94 12.29 -7.27 3.00
C ASN A 94 13.70 -7.81 3.21
N ILE A 95 14.51 -7.20 4.09
CA ILE A 95 15.83 -7.71 4.46
C ILE A 95 15.71 -8.97 5.31
N LEU A 96 14.79 -8.98 6.27
CA LEU A 96 14.59 -10.14 7.14
C LEU A 96 13.89 -11.28 6.40
N ASN A 97 13.06 -10.95 5.43
CA ASN A 97 12.30 -11.92 4.67
C ASN A 97 12.96 -12.20 3.31
N ASN A 98 13.97 -13.08 3.30
CA ASN A 98 14.70 -13.50 2.08
C ASN A 98 13.78 -14.09 0.98
N ARG A 99 12.52 -14.41 1.30
CA ARG A 99 11.51 -14.96 0.38
C ARG A 99 10.57 -13.90 -0.22
N VAL A 100 10.44 -12.72 0.40
CA VAL A 100 9.70 -11.56 -0.17
C VAL A 100 10.50 -10.88 -1.29
N ARG A 101 11.76 -11.30 -1.50
CA ARG A 101 12.43 -11.17 -2.80
C ARG A 101 11.77 -12.09 -3.86
N GLN A 102 10.45 -12.18 -3.88
CA GLN A 102 9.76 -12.62 -5.08
C GLN A 102 10.06 -11.58 -6.16
N LYS A 103 10.92 -11.97 -7.09
CA LYS A 103 11.09 -11.63 -8.51
C LYS A 103 10.15 -10.60 -9.17
N PHE A 104 9.77 -9.50 -8.51
CA PHE A 104 9.11 -8.36 -9.15
C PHE A 104 10.11 -7.35 -9.74
N TRP A 105 11.40 -7.53 -9.46
CA TRP A 105 12.50 -6.66 -9.92
C TRP A 105 13.63 -7.43 -10.60
N GLN A 106 13.36 -8.60 -11.18
CA GLN A 106 14.23 -9.14 -12.21
C GLN A 106 13.57 -8.82 -13.55
N ARG A 107 14.24 -7.96 -14.32
CA ARG A 107 13.94 -7.65 -15.72
C ARG A 107 13.71 -8.91 -16.54
#